data_AF-A7HB29-F1
#
_entry.id   AF-A7HB29-F1
#
_cell.length_a   1.000
_cell.length_b   1.000
_cell.length_c   1.000
_cell.angle_alpha   90.00
_cell.angle_beta   90.00
_cell.angle_gamma   90.00
#
_symmetry.space_group_name_H-M   'P 1'
#
loop_
_entity.id
_entity.type
_entity.pdbx_description
1 polymer ?
#
loop_
_entity_poly.entity_id
_entity_poly.type
_entity_poly.pdbx_seq_one_letter_code
_entity_poly.pdbx_strand_id
1 'polypeptide(L)'
;MRRLFLALLAVSLALACRTPEEKLADRRRDLRDALDRLYEDYGTGDPAREGGRAREADAGDGPDERARGGDEVRPSGGVVGRFVKGLERSHFEESCLAVGRGERPFLLSDRLESFLEDAGNLRGCRDAARIEADIAALEREVQARR
;
A
#
# COMPACT_ATOMS: atom_id res chain seq x y z
N MET A 1 4.29 -38.46 24.23
CA MET A 1 4.82 -38.10 22.89
C MET A 1 3.84 -38.35 21.73
N ARG A 2 3.06 -39.44 21.73
CA ARG A 2 2.14 -39.81 20.63
C ARG A 2 1.01 -38.79 20.33
N ARG A 3 0.56 -38.02 21.34
CA ARG A 3 -0.48 -36.98 21.17
C ARG A 3 0.02 -35.68 20.53
N LEU A 4 1.30 -35.33 20.69
CA LEU A 4 1.92 -34.15 20.07
C LEU A 4 2.11 -34.34 18.56
N PHE A 5 2.49 -35.56 18.13
CA PHE A 5 2.64 -35.90 16.72
C PHE A 5 1.32 -35.81 15.94
N LEU A 6 0.21 -36.26 16.53
CA LEU A 6 -1.12 -36.19 15.90
C LEU A 6 -1.63 -34.75 15.75
N ALA A 7 -1.36 -33.88 16.73
CA ALA A 7 -1.73 -32.47 16.65
C ALA A 7 -0.93 -31.73 15.55
N LEU A 8 0.38 -31.99 15.45
CA LEU A 8 1.23 -31.44 14.39
C LEU A 8 0.78 -31.90 12.99
N LEU A 9 0.39 -33.16 12.83
CA LEU A 9 -0.08 -33.70 11.55
C LEU A 9 -1.44 -33.11 11.13
N ALA A 10 -2.35 -32.91 12.09
CA ALA A 10 -3.65 -32.30 11.83
C ALA A 10 -3.52 -30.82 11.41
N VAL A 11 -2.62 -30.06 12.04
CA VAL A 11 -2.31 -28.68 11.62
C VAL A 11 -1.69 -28.67 10.22
N SER A 12 -0.81 -29.63 9.91
CA SER A 12 -0.20 -29.75 8.58
C SER A 12 -1.24 -30.01 7.48
N LEU A 13 -2.23 -30.90 7.73
CA LEU A 13 -3.32 -31.14 6.80
C LEU A 13 -4.26 -29.94 6.66
N ALA A 14 -4.56 -29.23 7.75
CA ALA A 14 -5.40 -28.04 7.69
C ALA A 14 -4.77 -26.91 6.85
N LEU A 15 -3.45 -26.73 6.92
CA LEU A 15 -2.73 -25.81 6.04
C LEU A 15 -2.70 -26.28 4.58
N ALA A 16 -2.72 -27.60 4.33
CA ALA A 16 -2.77 -28.18 2.99
C ALA A 16 -4.20 -28.21 2.39
N CYS A 17 -5.24 -28.03 3.20
CA CYS A 17 -6.65 -28.10 2.78
C CYS A 17 -7.29 -26.76 2.39
N ARG A 18 -6.55 -25.64 2.35
CA ARG A 18 -7.13 -24.39 1.83
C ARG A 18 -7.43 -24.51 0.35
N THR A 19 -8.65 -24.15 -0.02
CA THR A 19 -9.06 -24.17 -1.42
C THR A 19 -8.29 -23.11 -2.21
N PRO A 20 -8.11 -23.27 -3.53
CA PRO A 20 -7.44 -22.24 -4.35
C PRO A 20 -8.16 -20.89 -4.27
N GLU A 21 -9.47 -20.85 -4.04
CA GLU A 21 -10.24 -19.63 -3.82
C GLU A 21 -9.88 -18.92 -2.51
N GLU A 22 -9.70 -19.67 -1.41
CA GLU A 22 -9.25 -19.11 -0.13
C GLU A 22 -7.83 -18.56 -0.23
N LYS A 23 -6.93 -19.30 -0.90
CA LYS A 23 -5.56 -18.83 -1.16
C LYS A 23 -5.57 -17.56 -2.00
N LEU A 24 -6.42 -17.48 -3.02
CA LEU A 24 -6.56 -16.30 -3.86
C LEU A 24 -7.04 -15.08 -3.06
N ALA A 25 -8.04 -15.26 -2.20
CA ALA A 25 -8.55 -14.20 -1.34
C ALA A 25 -7.48 -13.68 -0.37
N ASP A 26 -6.72 -14.59 0.24
CA ASP A 26 -5.62 -14.24 1.14
C ASP A 26 -4.50 -13.51 0.41
N ARG A 27 -4.06 -14.01 -0.76
CA ARG A 27 -3.02 -13.33 -1.56
C ARG A 27 -3.43 -11.93 -2.01
N ARG A 28 -4.70 -11.73 -2.38
CA ARG A 28 -5.23 -10.39 -2.69
C ARG A 28 -5.26 -9.47 -1.48
N ARG A 29 -5.40 -10.00 -0.26
CA ARG A 29 -5.23 -9.20 0.97
C ARG A 29 -3.75 -8.87 1.17
N ASP A 30 -2.86 -9.85 1.06
CA ASP A 30 -1.41 -9.64 1.20
C ASP A 30 -0.89 -8.57 0.23
N LEU A 31 -1.34 -8.58 -1.04
CA LEU A 31 -0.95 -7.58 -2.03
C LEU A 31 -1.40 -6.18 -1.63
N ARG A 32 -2.66 -6.02 -1.19
CA ARG A 32 -3.19 -4.74 -0.74
C ARG A 32 -2.41 -4.21 0.45
N ASP A 33 -2.19 -5.04 1.46
CA ASP A 33 -1.45 -4.65 2.67
C ASP A 33 0.00 -4.27 2.35
N ALA A 34 0.64 -4.95 1.39
CA ALA A 34 1.99 -4.63 0.94
C ALA A 34 2.04 -3.26 0.23
N LEU A 35 1.12 -3.02 -0.71
CA LEU A 35 1.02 -1.75 -1.44
C LEU A 35 0.61 -0.59 -0.52
N ASP A 36 -0.26 -0.82 0.46
CA ASP A 36 -0.65 0.16 1.47
C ASP A 36 0.56 0.63 2.28
N ARG A 37 1.39 -0.29 2.80
CA ARG A 37 2.60 0.06 3.54
C ARG A 37 3.59 0.84 2.68
N LEU A 38 3.83 0.38 1.45
CA LEU A 38 4.72 1.07 0.51
C LEU A 38 4.22 2.48 0.18
N TYR A 39 2.91 2.65 0.03
CA TYR A 39 2.31 3.97 -0.24
C TYR A 39 2.34 4.88 1.00
N GLU A 40 2.18 4.33 2.20
CA GLU A 40 2.36 5.08 3.44
C GLU A 40 3.80 5.60 3.54
N ASP A 41 4.80 4.75 3.32
CA ASP A 41 6.21 5.14 3.32
C ASP A 41 6.49 6.20 2.24
N TYR A 42 6.01 5.99 1.02
CA TYR A 42 6.07 6.97 -0.07
C TYR A 42 5.44 8.31 0.33
N GLY A 43 4.29 8.26 1.02
CA GLY A 43 3.54 9.42 1.49
C GLY A 43 4.19 10.17 2.66
N THR A 44 5.04 9.53 3.45
CA THR A 44 5.79 10.17 4.56
C THR A 44 6.98 11.00 4.09
N GLY A 45 7.52 10.72 2.90
CA GLY A 45 8.52 11.58 2.24
C GLY A 45 7.95 12.87 1.64
N ASP A 46 6.69 13.22 1.94
CA ASP A 46 6.06 14.46 1.46
C ASP A 46 6.39 15.64 2.37
N PRO A 47 7.18 16.64 1.93
CA PRO A 47 7.44 17.84 2.74
C PRO A 47 6.15 18.62 3.04
N ALA A 48 5.07 18.45 2.26
CA ALA A 48 3.78 19.08 2.53
C ALA A 48 3.00 18.44 3.69
N ARG A 49 3.34 17.23 4.13
CA ARG A 49 2.69 16.56 5.28
C ARG A 49 3.36 16.88 6.62
N GLU A 50 4.61 17.33 6.63
CA GLU A 50 5.37 17.62 7.85
C GLU A 50 4.82 18.84 8.62
N GLY A 51 4.14 19.77 7.93
CA GLY A 51 3.46 20.92 8.55
C GLY A 51 2.12 20.61 9.23
N GLY A 52 1.64 19.35 9.21
CA GLY A 52 0.32 18.97 9.72
C GLY A 52 0.29 18.30 11.09
N ARG A 53 1.46 17.96 11.68
CA ARG A 53 1.54 17.42 13.05
C ARG A 53 2.00 18.50 14.03
N ALA A 54 1.20 19.54 14.17
CA ALA A 54 1.27 20.38 15.36
C ALA A 54 0.67 19.60 16.54
N ARG A 55 1.54 19.30 17.50
CA ARG A 55 1.30 18.92 18.90
C ARG A 55 -0.15 19.12 19.38
N GLU A 56 -0.73 18.05 19.91
CA GLU A 56 -1.66 18.18 21.05
C GLU A 56 -0.91 18.89 22.19
N ALA A 57 -1.26 20.16 22.40
CA ALA A 57 -1.00 20.90 23.63
C ALA A 57 -2.02 22.05 23.73
N ASP A 58 -3.10 21.76 24.45
CA ASP A 58 -3.72 22.57 25.50
C ASP A 58 -4.01 24.08 25.33
N ALA A 59 -5.21 24.44 25.78
CA ALA A 59 -5.74 25.75 26.20
C ALA A 59 -6.10 26.82 25.15
N GLY A 60 -7.39 27.22 25.15
CA GLY A 60 -7.79 28.55 24.68
C GLY A 60 -9.24 28.69 24.23
N ASP A 61 -10.10 29.14 25.14
CA ASP A 61 -11.49 29.55 24.96
C ASP A 61 -11.63 30.88 24.15
N GLY A 62 -12.73 31.02 23.38
CA GLY A 62 -13.31 32.33 23.00
C GLY A 62 -13.03 32.94 21.60
N PRO A 63 -13.90 33.84 21.09
CA PRO A 63 -14.28 33.92 19.67
C PRO A 63 -13.90 35.22 18.92
N ASP A 64 -14.21 35.20 17.61
CA ASP A 64 -14.61 36.30 16.72
C ASP A 64 -13.65 36.89 15.64
N GLU A 65 -14.33 37.20 14.53
CA GLU A 65 -14.10 37.77 13.21
C GLU A 65 -12.74 38.35 12.74
N ARG A 66 -12.39 37.88 11.52
CA ARG A 66 -11.99 38.63 10.31
C ARG A 66 -11.06 39.84 10.49
N ALA A 67 -9.83 39.70 9.97
CA ALA A 67 -9.34 40.57 8.89
C ALA A 67 -7.96 40.15 8.37
N ARG A 68 -7.90 40.06 7.04
CA ARG A 68 -6.76 40.39 6.15
C ARG A 68 -5.54 39.46 6.11
N GLY A 69 -5.42 38.83 4.94
CA GLY A 69 -4.27 39.08 4.07
C GLY A 69 -3.22 37.98 4.07
N GLY A 70 -3.30 37.09 3.08
CA GLY A 70 -2.26 36.13 2.78
C GLY A 70 -2.83 34.99 1.95
N ASP A 71 -2.39 34.91 0.70
CA ASP A 71 -2.66 33.85 -0.28
C ASP A 71 -2.08 32.50 0.19
N GLU A 72 -2.61 31.95 1.28
CA GLU A 72 -2.36 30.56 1.65
C GLU A 72 -3.48 29.71 1.08
N VAL A 73 -3.19 29.15 -0.10
CA VAL A 73 -3.91 28.02 -0.67
C VAL A 73 -3.87 26.87 0.34
N ARG A 74 -4.79 26.88 1.31
CA ARG A 74 -5.13 25.68 2.08
C ARG A 74 -5.63 24.68 1.04
N PRO A 75 -4.97 23.52 0.83
CA PRO A 75 -5.53 22.52 -0.05
C PRO A 75 -6.83 22.09 0.60
N SER A 76 -7.93 22.55 0.00
CA SER A 76 -9.28 22.26 0.44
C SER A 76 -9.42 20.75 0.48
N GLY A 77 -9.49 20.19 1.69
CA GLY A 77 -9.76 18.78 1.96
C GLY A 77 -11.20 18.39 1.61
N GLY A 78 -11.68 18.82 0.45
CA GLY A 78 -12.94 18.42 -0.14
C GLY A 78 -12.75 17.23 -1.08
N VAL A 79 -13.88 16.72 -1.58
CA VAL A 79 -14.01 15.56 -2.47
C VAL A 79 -12.95 15.50 -3.59
N VAL A 80 -12.55 16.64 -4.15
CA VAL A 80 -11.48 16.75 -5.17
C VAL A 80 -10.12 16.26 -4.67
N GLY A 81 -9.76 16.57 -3.42
CA GLY A 81 -8.51 16.10 -2.81
C GLY A 81 -8.49 14.58 -2.58
N ARG A 82 -9.65 13.92 -2.46
CA ARG A 82 -9.71 12.44 -2.42
C ARG A 82 -9.47 11.82 -3.79
N PHE A 83 -10.00 12.43 -4.86
CA PHE A 83 -9.78 11.95 -6.23
C PHE A 83 -8.33 12.08 -6.68
N VAL A 84 -7.69 13.22 -6.40
CA VAL A 84 -6.26 13.45 -6.74
C VAL A 84 -5.37 12.46 -5.98
N LYS A 85 -5.63 12.22 -4.68
CA LYS A 85 -4.92 11.19 -3.90
C LYS A 85 -5.14 9.78 -4.42
N GLY A 86 -6.32 9.48 -4.97
CA GLY A 86 -6.62 8.18 -5.58
C GLY A 86 -5.84 7.95 -6.89
N LEU A 87 -5.70 9.00 -7.71
CA LEU A 87 -4.91 8.97 -8.94
C LEU A 87 -3.41 8.83 -8.64
N GLU A 88 -2.89 9.59 -7.68
CA GLU A 88 -1.49 9.48 -7.24
C GLU A 88 -1.18 8.07 -6.72
N ARG A 89 -2.06 7.52 -5.88
CA ARG A 89 -1.94 6.16 -5.36
C ARG A 89 -1.95 5.12 -6.48
N SER A 90 -2.89 5.21 -7.42
CA SER A 90 -2.98 4.26 -8.53
C SER A 90 -1.73 4.28 -9.40
N HIS A 91 -1.22 5.48 -9.72
CA HIS A 91 0.02 5.66 -10.48
C HIS A 91 1.24 5.10 -9.73
N PHE A 92 1.30 5.33 -8.41
CA PHE A 92 2.33 4.76 -7.55
C PHE A 92 2.30 3.22 -7.57
N GLU A 93 1.13 2.62 -7.34
CA GLU A 93 0.97 1.17 -7.31
C GLU A 93 1.37 0.53 -8.65
N GLU A 94 0.89 1.09 -9.76
CA GLU A 94 1.25 0.62 -11.12
C GLU A 94 2.75 0.70 -11.37
N SER A 95 3.37 1.84 -11.06
CA SER A 95 4.80 2.07 -11.28
C SER A 95 5.67 1.19 -10.36
N CYS A 96 5.28 1.03 -9.10
CA CYS A 96 5.98 0.16 -8.15
C CYS A 96 5.94 -1.29 -8.61
N LEU A 97 4.78 -1.80 -9.05
CA LEU A 97 4.66 -3.16 -9.58
C LEU A 97 5.48 -3.33 -10.87
N ALA A 98 5.43 -2.37 -11.80
CA ALA A 98 6.23 -2.39 -13.02
C ALA A 98 7.74 -2.48 -12.73
N VAL A 99 8.24 -1.61 -11.86
CA VAL A 99 9.65 -1.65 -11.42
C VAL A 99 9.97 -2.98 -10.71
N GLY A 100 9.05 -3.49 -9.88
CA GLY A 100 9.17 -4.77 -9.21
C GLY A 100 9.32 -5.96 -10.18
N ARG A 101 8.67 -5.90 -11.36
CA ARG A 101 8.82 -6.88 -12.45
C ARG A 101 10.08 -6.66 -13.29
N GLY A 102 10.85 -5.60 -13.02
CA GLY A 102 12.04 -5.22 -13.79
C GLY A 102 11.74 -4.41 -15.05
N GLU A 103 10.53 -3.89 -15.19
CA GLU A 103 10.18 -2.97 -16.26
C GLU A 103 10.82 -1.61 -16.01
N ARG A 104 11.11 -0.88 -17.10
CA ARG A 104 11.58 0.51 -17.06
C ARG A 104 10.44 1.42 -17.50
N PRO A 105 9.55 1.85 -16.60
CA PRO A 105 8.55 2.86 -16.94
C PRO A 105 9.26 4.12 -17.44
N PHE A 106 8.86 4.61 -18.61
CA PHE A 106 9.55 5.72 -19.30
C PHE A 106 9.42 7.07 -18.57
N LEU A 107 8.52 7.19 -17.61
CA LEU A 107 8.23 8.42 -16.88
C LEU A 107 7.94 8.09 -15.40
N LEU A 108 8.99 7.95 -14.60
CA LEU A 108 8.86 8.02 -13.15
C LEU A 108 8.85 9.49 -12.74
N SER A 109 8.08 9.84 -11.71
CA SER A 109 8.26 11.14 -11.06
C SER A 109 9.57 11.13 -10.27
N ASP A 110 10.26 12.27 -10.17
CA ASP A 110 11.50 12.41 -9.39
C ASP A 110 11.35 11.88 -7.96
N ARG A 111 10.15 12.09 -7.37
CA ARG A 111 9.79 11.58 -6.05
C ARG A 111 9.77 10.06 -6.01
N LEU A 112 9.17 9.41 -7.00
CA LEU A 112 9.13 7.96 -7.07
C LEU A 112 10.51 7.39 -7.39
N GLU A 113 11.30 8.07 -8.21
CA GLU A 113 12.69 7.69 -8.47
C GLU A 113 13.51 7.70 -7.18
N SER A 114 13.47 8.81 -6.42
CA SER A 114 14.15 8.91 -5.11
C SER A 114 13.64 7.89 -4.09
N PHE A 115 12.33 7.60 -4.06
CA PHE A 115 11.77 6.54 -3.22
C PHE A 115 12.37 5.16 -3.55
N LEU A 116 12.60 4.88 -4.84
CA LEU A 116 13.13 3.61 -5.34
C LEU A 116 14.66 3.50 -5.22
N GLU A 117 15.38 4.58 -4.91
CA GLU A 117 16.81 4.53 -4.58
C GLU A 117 17.06 3.76 -3.27
N ASP A 118 16.08 3.76 -2.36
CA ASP A 118 16.14 2.93 -1.16
C ASP A 118 15.96 1.44 -1.50
N ALA A 119 16.96 0.63 -1.14
CA ALA A 119 16.99 -0.78 -1.45
C ALA A 119 15.87 -1.59 -0.77
N GLY A 120 15.35 -1.11 0.37
CA GLY A 120 14.20 -1.68 1.06
C GLY A 120 12.91 -1.45 0.29
N ASN A 121 12.67 -0.22 -0.16
CA ASN A 121 11.52 0.15 -0.99
C ASN A 121 11.50 -0.61 -2.32
N LEU A 122 12.63 -0.66 -3.01
CA LEU A 122 12.78 -1.43 -4.25
C LEU A 122 12.51 -2.93 -4.04
N ARG A 123 12.99 -3.49 -2.93
CA ARG A 123 12.69 -4.88 -2.54
C ARG A 123 11.20 -5.07 -2.28
N GLY A 124 10.57 -4.14 -1.57
CA GLY A 124 9.13 -4.16 -1.33
C GLY A 124 8.31 -4.17 -2.62
N CYS A 125 8.67 -3.35 -3.60
CA CYS A 125 8.05 -3.37 -4.93
C CYS A 125 8.22 -4.72 -5.66
N ARG A 126 9.40 -5.36 -5.54
CA ARG A 126 9.62 -6.71 -6.09
C ARG A 126 8.78 -7.77 -5.38
N ASP A 127 8.67 -7.70 -4.07
CA ASP A 127 7.85 -8.62 -3.29
C ASP A 127 6.36 -8.47 -3.62
N ALA A 128 5.87 -7.23 -3.78
CA ALA A 128 4.50 -6.96 -4.24
C ALA A 128 4.25 -7.53 -5.64
N ALA A 129 5.15 -7.30 -6.60
CA ALA A 129 5.07 -7.86 -7.96
C ALA A 129 5.07 -9.40 -7.96
N ARG A 130 5.80 -10.02 -7.04
CA ARG A 130 5.77 -11.48 -6.85
C ARG A 130 4.41 -11.96 -6.33
N ILE A 131 3.80 -11.26 -5.37
CA ILE A 131 2.46 -11.59 -4.89
C ILE A 131 1.42 -11.45 -6.01
N GLU A 132 1.53 -10.41 -6.85
CA GLU A 132 0.69 -10.23 -8.03
C GLU A 132 0.81 -11.43 -9.00
N ALA A 133 2.03 -11.92 -9.24
CA ALA A 133 2.25 -13.11 -10.07
C ALA A 133 1.64 -14.38 -9.44
N ASP A 134 1.74 -14.57 -8.12
CA ASP A 134 1.10 -15.66 -7.38
C ASP A 134 -0.44 -15.61 -7.53
N ILE A 135 -1.04 -14.41 -7.46
CA ILE A 135 -2.49 -14.20 -7.68
C ILE A 135 -2.87 -14.64 -9.09
N ALA A 136 -2.15 -14.17 -10.11
CA ALA A 136 -2.44 -14.52 -11.50
C ALA A 136 -2.34 -16.04 -11.75
N ALA A 137 -1.42 -16.73 -11.07
CA ALA A 137 -1.33 -18.18 -11.12
C ALA A 137 -2.53 -18.88 -10.47
N LEU A 138 -2.95 -18.43 -9.29
CA LEU A 138 -4.13 -18.96 -8.59
C LEU A 138 -5.42 -18.72 -9.37
N GLU A 139 -5.56 -17.57 -10.04
CA GLU A 139 -6.73 -17.27 -10.88
C GLU A 139 -6.87 -18.25 -12.04
N ARG A 140 -5.75 -18.59 -12.71
CA ARG A 140 -5.74 -19.62 -13.75
C ARG A 140 -6.12 -21.00 -13.20
N GLU A 141 -5.64 -21.34 -12.01
CA GLU A 141 -6.00 -22.61 -11.34
C GLU A 141 -7.49 -22.68 -11.01
N VAL A 142 -8.07 -21.61 -10.45
CA VAL A 142 -9.51 -21.54 -10.14
C VAL A 142 -10.35 -21.62 -11.42
N GLN A 143 -9.94 -20.95 -12.49
CA GLN A 143 -10.63 -21.01 -13.78
C GLN A 143 -10.59 -22.41 -14.40
N ALA A 144 -9.46 -23.11 -14.32
CA ALA A 144 -9.32 -24.47 -14.86
C ALA A 144 -10.14 -25.53 -14.10
N ARG A 145 -10.63 -25.21 -12.90
CA ARG A 145 -11.45 -26.10 -12.05
C ARG A 145 -12.96 -25.88 -12.23
N ARG A 146 -13.37 -24.86 -12.99
CA ARG A 146 -14.77 -24.56 -13.33
C ARG A 146 -15.15 -25.19 -14.66
#